data_AF-A0A975EK91-F1
#
_entry.id   AF-A0A975EK91-F1
#
_cell.length_a   1.000
_cell.length_b   1.000
_cell.length_c   1.000
_cell.angle_alpha   90.00
_cell.angle_beta   90.00
_cell.angle_gamma   90.00
#
_symmetry.space_group_name_H-M   'P 1'
#
loop_
_entity.id
_entity.type
_entity.pdbx_description
1 polymer ?
#
loop_
_entity_poly.entity_id
_entity_poly.type
_entity_poly.pdbx_seq_one_letter_code
_entity_poly.pdbx_strand_id
1 'polypeptide(L)'
;MIDPSDRKLSIRRQAKLLGINRNRLAARPTKTSEEDLRIMAIMDNLHMECPFYGQRNFRENLKDHGYFLGRKRIRRLMRIMGLEALVPKPSTSVLQRAQDLPLPVAQPGHQHR
;
A
#
# COMPACT_ATOMS: atom_id res chain seq x y z
N MET A 1 17.76 17.53 -26.16
CA MET A 1 16.47 16.82 -25.98
C MET A 1 16.77 15.35 -25.70
N ILE A 2 16.07 14.69 -24.78
CA ILE A 2 16.24 13.26 -24.47
C ILE A 2 15.14 12.49 -25.18
N ASP A 3 15.49 11.47 -25.96
CA ASP A 3 14.57 10.59 -26.68
C ASP A 3 14.67 9.14 -26.13
N PRO A 4 13.65 8.68 -25.39
CA PRO A 4 13.58 7.30 -24.90
C PRO A 4 13.50 6.22 -25.99
N SER A 5 13.15 6.59 -27.24
CA SER A 5 12.90 5.67 -28.34
C SER A 5 14.09 5.52 -29.29
N ASP A 6 15.19 6.24 -29.02
CA ASP A 6 16.42 6.15 -29.79
C ASP A 6 17.08 4.76 -29.63
N ARG A 7 17.21 4.02 -30.74
CA ARG A 7 17.86 2.68 -30.77
C ARG A 7 19.39 2.75 -30.70
N LYS A 8 20.01 3.91 -30.96
CA LYS A 8 21.47 4.11 -31.00
C LYS A 8 22.05 4.57 -29.66
N LEU A 9 21.32 5.40 -28.92
CA LEU A 9 21.80 5.96 -27.65
C LEU A 9 20.84 5.67 -26.50
N SER A 10 21.34 5.02 -25.44
CA SER A 10 20.56 4.84 -24.23
C SER A 10 20.29 6.18 -23.52
N ILE A 11 19.19 6.29 -22.78
CA ILE A 11 18.84 7.46 -21.96
C ILE A 11 20.01 7.89 -21.06
N ARG A 12 20.80 6.92 -20.54
CA ARG A 12 21.97 7.20 -19.71
C ARG A 12 23.05 7.96 -20.49
N ARG A 13 23.30 7.59 -21.74
CA ARG A 13 24.29 8.24 -22.60
C ARG A 13 23.82 9.61 -23.06
N GLN A 14 22.54 9.73 -23.42
CA GLN A 14 21.93 11.02 -23.76
C GLN A 14 21.97 12.00 -22.59
N ALA A 15 21.61 11.56 -21.37
CA ALA A 15 21.69 12.39 -20.17
C ALA A 15 23.13 12.84 -19.86
N LYS A 16 24.11 11.95 -20.04
CA LYS A 16 25.53 12.26 -19.86
C LYS A 16 26.01 13.31 -20.89
N LEU A 17 25.62 13.17 -22.15
CA LEU A 17 25.99 14.12 -23.21
C LEU A 17 25.38 15.51 -23.00
N LEU A 18 24.18 15.57 -22.41
CA LEU A 18 23.48 16.82 -22.11
C LEU A 18 23.86 17.42 -20.75
N GLY A 19 24.72 16.77 -19.96
CA GLY A 19 25.09 17.22 -18.62
C GLY A 19 23.96 17.18 -17.59
N ILE A 20 22.90 16.39 -17.84
CA ILE A 20 21.71 16.33 -16.99
C ILE A 20 21.81 15.13 -16.04
N ASN A 21 21.47 15.33 -14.77
CA ASN A 21 21.33 14.23 -13.82
C ASN A 21 20.12 13.37 -14.21
N ARG A 22 20.36 12.09 -14.57
CA ARG A 22 19.31 11.16 -15.01
C ARG A 22 18.16 11.02 -14.01
N ASN A 23 18.43 11.15 -12.71
CA ASN A 23 17.42 10.92 -11.68
C ASN A 23 16.36 12.03 -11.65
N ARG A 24 16.64 13.18 -12.29
CA ARG A 24 15.66 14.25 -12.51
C ARG A 24 14.80 14.03 -13.74
N LEU A 25 15.06 12.99 -14.53
CA LEU A 25 14.22 12.64 -15.67
C LEU A 25 12.93 12.03 -15.14
N ALA A 26 11.79 12.57 -15.58
CA ALA A 26 10.49 12.03 -15.25
C ALA A 26 10.44 10.55 -15.66
N ALA A 27 10.08 9.67 -14.72
CA ALA A 27 9.85 8.27 -15.03
C ALA A 27 8.71 8.20 -16.06
N ARG A 28 8.91 7.39 -17.11
CA ARG A 28 7.83 7.12 -18.07
C ARG A 28 6.66 6.52 -17.29
N PRO A 29 5.42 7.02 -17.47
CA PRO A 29 4.27 6.37 -16.88
C PRO A 29 4.24 4.92 -17.38
N THR A 30 4.48 3.97 -16.50
CA THR A 30 4.42 2.55 -16.83
C THR A 30 2.97 2.24 -17.16
N LYS A 31 2.71 1.79 -18.39
CA LYS A 31 1.39 1.29 -18.77
C LYS A 31 1.00 0.18 -17.79
N THR A 32 -0.19 0.28 -17.22
CA THR A 32 -0.80 -0.78 -16.41
C THR A 32 -0.81 -2.06 -17.24
N SER A 33 -0.19 -3.14 -16.73
CA SER A 33 -0.17 -4.42 -17.45
C SER A 33 -1.56 -5.07 -17.44
N GLU A 34 -1.80 -6.05 -18.32
CA GLU A 34 -3.03 -6.84 -18.29
C GLU A 34 -3.23 -7.54 -16.93
N GLU A 35 -2.14 -8.01 -16.33
CA GLU A 35 -2.15 -8.58 -14.99
C GLU A 35 -2.61 -7.54 -13.95
N ASP A 36 -2.07 -6.32 -14.01
CA ASP A 36 -2.49 -5.23 -13.12
C ASP A 36 -3.99 -4.94 -13.28
N LEU A 37 -4.55 -4.96 -14.50
CA LEU A 37 -5.99 -4.77 -14.73
C LEU A 37 -6.85 -5.87 -14.10
N ARG A 38 -6.42 -7.14 -14.20
CA ARG A 38 -7.12 -8.26 -13.52
C ARG A 38 -7.07 -8.11 -12.01
N ILE A 39 -5.92 -7.73 -11.47
CA ILE A 39 -5.75 -7.46 -10.04
C ILE A 39 -6.65 -6.30 -9.60
N MET A 40 -6.70 -5.21 -10.38
CA MET A 40 -7.57 -4.06 -10.10
C MET A 40 -9.04 -4.47 -10.06
N ALA A 41 -9.50 -5.32 -10.98
CA ALA A 41 -10.89 -5.80 -10.98
C ALA A 41 -11.22 -6.61 -9.70
N ILE A 42 -10.31 -7.47 -9.24
CA ILE A 42 -10.48 -8.21 -7.97
C ILE A 42 -10.51 -7.24 -6.78
N MET A 43 -9.60 -6.26 -6.76
CA MET A 43 -9.55 -5.26 -5.71
C MET A 43 -10.82 -4.40 -5.65
N ASP A 44 -11.41 -4.08 -6.80
CA ASP A 44 -12.65 -3.31 -6.89
C ASP A 44 -13.82 -4.07 -6.26
N ASN A 45 -14.01 -5.33 -6.64
CA ASN A 45 -15.03 -6.21 -6.05
C ASN A 45 -14.88 -6.32 -4.52
N LEU A 46 -13.66 -6.59 -4.05
CA LEU A 46 -13.36 -6.66 -2.61
C LEU A 46 -13.61 -5.33 -1.88
N HIS A 47 -13.40 -4.19 -2.55
CA HIS A 47 -13.66 -2.89 -1.95
C HIS A 47 -15.15 -2.56 -1.88
N MET A 48 -15.94 -3.01 -2.87
CA MET A 48 -17.40 -2.89 -2.83
C MET A 48 -18.02 -3.69 -1.67
N GLU A 49 -17.48 -4.88 -1.40
CA GLU A 49 -17.91 -5.70 -0.26
C GLU A 49 -17.39 -5.16 1.08
N CYS A 50 -16.12 -4.73 1.12
CA CYS A 50 -15.42 -4.35 2.34
C CYS A 50 -14.64 -3.03 2.17
N PRO A 51 -15.29 -1.85 2.31
CA PRO A 51 -14.64 -0.56 2.04
C PRO A 51 -13.58 -0.17 3.10
N PHE A 52 -13.50 -0.90 4.21
CA PHE A 52 -12.44 -0.77 5.23
C PHE A 52 -11.17 -1.58 4.88
N TYR A 53 -11.16 -2.33 3.77
CA TYR A 53 -9.98 -3.10 3.37
C TYR A 53 -8.82 -2.21 2.96
N GLY A 54 -7.70 -2.41 3.64
CA GLY A 54 -6.43 -1.79 3.32
C GLY A 54 -5.43 -2.73 2.67
N GLN A 55 -4.19 -2.24 2.54
CA GLN A 55 -3.06 -2.92 1.90
C GLN A 55 -2.82 -4.34 2.44
N ARG A 56 -3.07 -4.57 3.74
CA ARG A 56 -2.89 -5.88 4.38
C ARG A 56 -3.94 -6.88 3.92
N ASN A 57 -5.21 -6.49 3.91
CA ASN A 57 -6.32 -7.36 3.55
C ASN A 57 -6.28 -7.69 2.06
N PHE A 58 -6.02 -6.69 1.21
CA PHE A 58 -5.82 -6.94 -0.22
C PHE A 58 -4.69 -7.93 -0.48
N ARG A 59 -3.60 -7.87 0.28
CA ARG A 59 -2.48 -8.81 0.09
C ARG A 59 -2.89 -10.26 0.36
N GLU A 60 -3.60 -10.51 1.45
CA GLU A 60 -4.03 -11.87 1.78
C GLU A 60 -5.10 -12.36 0.79
N ASN A 61 -6.12 -11.55 0.50
CA ASN A 61 -7.15 -11.95 -0.46
C ASN A 61 -6.58 -12.19 -1.87
N LEU A 62 -5.68 -11.32 -2.35
CA LEU A 62 -5.05 -11.52 -3.65
C LEU A 62 -4.17 -12.76 -3.68
N LYS A 63 -3.57 -13.16 -2.55
CA LYS A 63 -2.83 -14.41 -2.42
C LYS A 63 -3.76 -15.61 -2.60
N ASP A 64 -4.96 -15.56 -2.05
CA ASP A 64 -5.98 -16.61 -2.21
C ASP A 64 -6.47 -16.72 -3.66
N HIS A 65 -6.45 -15.61 -4.40
CA HIS A 65 -6.67 -15.57 -5.86
C HIS A 65 -5.42 -15.91 -6.71
N GLY A 66 -4.32 -16.35 -6.09
CA GLY A 66 -3.09 -16.76 -6.79
C GLY A 66 -2.11 -15.63 -7.15
N TYR A 67 -2.37 -14.40 -6.71
CA TYR A 67 -1.51 -13.24 -6.96
C TYR A 67 -0.62 -12.88 -5.76
N PHE A 68 0.68 -13.16 -5.88
CA PHE A 68 1.67 -12.88 -4.85
C PHE A 68 2.27 -11.47 -5.00
N LEU A 69 1.58 -10.47 -4.48
CA LEU A 69 1.94 -9.06 -4.67
C LEU A 69 2.55 -8.43 -3.41
N GLY A 70 3.61 -7.65 -3.60
CA GLY A 70 4.21 -6.85 -2.53
C GLY A 70 3.38 -5.63 -2.15
N ARG A 71 3.53 -5.15 -0.90
CA ARG A 71 2.82 -3.96 -0.37
C ARG A 71 2.98 -2.70 -1.23
N LYS A 72 4.15 -2.51 -1.85
CA LYS A 72 4.42 -1.37 -2.75
C LYS A 72 3.56 -1.42 -4.02
N ARG A 73 3.38 -2.60 -4.62
CA ARG A 73 2.56 -2.79 -5.83
C ARG A 73 1.09 -2.56 -5.50
N ILE A 74 0.59 -3.17 -4.43
CA ILE A 74 -0.79 -2.98 -3.96
C ILE A 74 -1.08 -1.49 -3.68
N ARG A 75 -0.19 -0.80 -2.94
CA ARG A 75 -0.35 0.64 -2.66
C ARG A 75 -0.39 1.48 -3.93
N ARG A 76 0.44 1.16 -4.93
CA ARG A 76 0.42 1.84 -6.24
C ARG A 76 -0.93 1.62 -6.93
N LEU A 77 -1.43 0.38 -6.98
CA LEU A 77 -2.71 0.05 -7.62
C LEU A 77 -3.88 0.75 -6.91
N MET A 78 -3.93 0.74 -5.58
CA MET A 78 -4.92 1.50 -4.80
C MET A 78 -4.93 2.99 -5.18
N ARG A 79 -3.75 3.61 -5.27
CA ARG A 79 -3.64 5.03 -5.67
C ARG A 79 -4.09 5.30 -7.10
N ILE A 80 -3.83 4.38 -8.03
CA ILE A 80 -4.28 4.51 -9.42
C ILE A 80 -5.80 4.42 -9.50
N MET A 81 -6.41 3.52 -8.71
CA MET A 81 -7.86 3.34 -8.64
C MET A 81 -8.59 4.37 -7.77
N GLY A 82 -7.86 5.17 -6.97
CA GLY A 82 -8.46 6.08 -6.00
C GLY A 82 -9.04 5.38 -4.75
N LEU A 83 -8.63 4.14 -4.47
CA LEU A 83 -9.09 3.39 -3.31
C LEU A 83 -8.34 3.83 -2.04
N GLU A 84 -9.09 4.25 -1.03
CA GLU A 84 -8.59 4.49 0.32
C GLU A 84 -9.32 3.61 1.32
N ALA A 85 -8.58 3.03 2.28
CA ALA A 85 -9.21 2.26 3.34
C ALA A 85 -9.91 3.20 4.30
N LEU A 86 -11.21 3.01 4.50
CA LEU A 86 -12.02 3.72 5.51
C LEU A 86 -11.71 3.19 6.92
N VAL A 87 -10.45 3.30 7.35
CA VAL A 87 -10.03 2.96 8.70
C VAL A 87 -9.50 4.20 9.41
N PRO A 88 -9.83 4.43 10.69
CA PRO A 88 -9.20 5.49 11.45
C PRO A 88 -7.69 5.28 11.42
N LYS A 89 -6.96 6.30 10.97
CA LYS A 89 -5.50 6.28 10.98
C LYS A 89 -5.06 6.01 12.42
N PRO A 90 -4.20 5.01 12.68
CA PRO A 90 -3.72 4.78 14.03
C PRO A 90 -3.10 6.08 14.56
N SER A 91 -3.56 6.54 15.71
CA SER A 91 -3.05 7.77 16.34
C SER A 91 -1.59 7.55 16.73
N THR A 92 -0.66 8.04 15.91
CA THR A 92 0.77 8.03 16.22
C THR A 92 1.14 9.00 17.36
N SER A 93 0.18 9.70 17.95
CA SER A 93 0.39 10.65 19.06
C SER A 93 0.29 10.03 20.46
N VAL A 94 0.00 8.73 20.59
CA VAL A 94 0.10 8.06 21.89
C VAL A 94 1.46 7.38 21.97
N LEU A 95 2.46 8.13 22.40
CA LEU A 95 3.68 7.58 22.97
C LEU A 95 3.25 6.62 24.09
N GLN A 96 3.54 5.33 23.97
CA GLN A 96 3.36 4.39 25.06
C GLN A 96 4.16 4.88 26.28
N ARG A 97 3.45 5.44 27.27
CA ARG A 97 3.88 5.40 28.66
C ARG A 97 2.83 4.60 29.42
N ALA A 98 3.27 3.41 29.83
CA ALA A 98 2.63 2.66 30.89
C ALA A 98 2.42 3.54 32.13
N GLN A 99 1.28 3.40 32.79
CA GLN A 99 1.13 3.48 34.25
C GLN A 99 -0.29 3.06 34.65
N ASP A 100 -0.33 1.92 35.33
CA ASP A 100 -1.20 1.59 36.48
C ASP A 100 -2.70 1.85 36.35
N LEU A 101 -3.43 0.84 35.86
CA LEU A 101 -4.80 0.61 36.33
C LEU A 101 -4.81 -0.70 37.11
N PRO A 102 -4.97 -0.68 38.45
CA PRO A 102 -5.20 -1.92 39.17
C PRO A 102 -6.55 -2.47 38.71
N LEU A 103 -6.54 -3.68 38.17
CA LEU A 103 -7.75 -4.46 37.98
C LEU A 103 -8.47 -4.51 39.34
N PRO A 104 -9.77 -4.19 39.43
CA PRO A 104 -10.49 -4.43 40.67
C PRO A 104 -10.49 -5.94 40.89
N VAL A 105 -9.70 -6.39 41.86
CA VAL A 105 -9.79 -7.74 42.43
C VAL A 105 -11.24 -7.91 42.87
N ALA A 106 -11.95 -8.81 42.20
CA ALA A 106 -13.24 -9.30 42.65
C ALA A 106 -13.09 -9.73 44.11
N GLN A 107 -13.75 -9.03 45.03
CA GLN A 107 -13.79 -9.42 46.42
C GLN A 107 -14.47 -10.81 46.50
N PRO A 108 -13.85 -11.81 47.15
CA PRO A 108 -14.56 -13.04 47.45
C PRO A 108 -15.60 -12.71 48.53
N GLY A 109 -16.86 -12.64 48.13
CA GLY A 109 -17.99 -12.58 49.05
C GLY A 109 -18.12 -13.89 49.83
N HIS A 110 -17.37 -14.00 50.93
CA HIS A 110 -17.63 -15.00 51.94
C HIS A 110 -18.67 -14.50 52.95
N GLN A 111 -19.77 -15.25 52.98
CA GLN A 111 -20.65 -15.56 54.13
C GLN A 111 -21.66 -14.50 54.60
N HIS A 112 -22.94 -14.82 54.44
CA HIS A 112 -23.81 -15.22 55.57
C HIS A 112 -25.19 -15.65 55.05
N ARG A 113 -25.53 -16.95 55.12
CA ARG A 113 -26.42 -17.51 56.15
C ARG A 113 -26.50 -19.03 56.02
#